data_AF-A0AAV2BFP4-F1
#
_entry.id   AF-A0AAV2BFP4-F1
#
_cell.length_a   1.000
_cell.length_b   1.000
_cell.length_c   1.000
_cell.angle_alpha   90.00
_cell.angle_beta   90.00
_cell.angle_gamma   90.00
#
_symmetry.space_group_name_H-M   'P 1'
#
loop_
_entity.id
_entity.type
_entity.pdbx_description
1 polymer ?
#
loop_
_entity_poly.entity_id
_entity_poly.type
_entity_poly.pdbx_seq_one_letter_code
_entity_poly.pdbx_strand_id
1 'polypeptide(L)'
;MIWEQSVSMIVMLTQCVERGKNKCEQYWPDAGEAKHYGDMQVRTISESMLSSFIIRLFHVQLVSSSLFIFKISNLLLYKECIKNF
;
A
#
# COMPACT_ATOMS: atom_id res chain seq x y z
N MET A 1 -2.15 -1.58 -12.72
CA MET A 1 -0.82 -1.56 -12.06
C MET A 1 -0.63 -2.62 -10.98
N ILE A 2 -1.18 -2.51 -9.76
CA ILE A 2 -0.92 -3.50 -8.68
C ILE A 2 -1.52 -4.87 -9.01
N TRP A 3 -2.80 -4.90 -9.39
CA TRP A 3 -3.49 -6.14 -9.71
C TRP A 3 -3.08 -6.76 -11.03
N GLU A 4 -3.03 -5.94 -12.09
CA GLU A 4 -2.65 -6.38 -13.43
C GLU A 4 -1.25 -7.00 -13.47
N GLN A 5 -0.34 -6.54 -12.61
CA GLN A 5 1.03 -7.07 -12.51
C GLN A 5 1.18 -8.13 -11.41
N SER A 6 0.08 -8.59 -10.81
CA SER A 6 0.07 -9.58 -9.72
C SER A 6 1.03 -9.22 -8.59
N VAL A 7 1.11 -7.94 -8.22
CA VAL A 7 2.03 -7.45 -7.20
C VAL A 7 1.62 -8.00 -5.84
N SER A 8 2.48 -8.81 -5.25
CA SER A 8 2.29 -9.37 -3.92
C SER A 8 2.95 -8.54 -2.81
N MET A 9 3.86 -7.61 -3.16
CA MET A 9 4.56 -6.77 -2.21
C MET A 9 4.73 -5.32 -2.67
N ILE A 10 4.40 -4.37 -1.81
CA ILE A 10 4.62 -2.94 -2.03
C ILE A 10 5.62 -2.41 -1.01
N VAL A 11 6.64 -1.72 -1.49
CA VAL A 11 7.64 -1.07 -0.63
C VAL A 11 7.47 0.44 -0.72
N MET A 12 7.18 1.08 0.42
CA MET A 12 7.02 2.54 0.51
C MET A 12 8.18 3.14 1.27
N LEU A 13 8.84 4.14 0.69
CA LEU A 13 10.12 4.67 1.20
C LEU A 13 10.02 6.05 1.85
N THR A 14 8.85 6.67 1.77
CA THR A 14 8.60 8.02 2.25
C THR A 14 7.36 8.00 3.13
N GLN A 15 7.33 8.88 4.13
CA GLN A 15 6.09 9.12 4.88
C GLN A 15 5.13 9.96 4.03
N CYS A 16 3.83 9.91 4.35
CA CYS A 16 2.83 10.77 3.68
C CYS A 16 3.16 12.25 3.84
N VAL A 17 3.73 12.63 4.99
CA VAL A 17 4.19 13.98 5.27
C VAL A 17 5.64 13.92 5.73
N GLU A 18 6.51 14.67 5.06
CA GLU A 18 7.91 14.82 5.46
C GLU A 18 8.26 16.29 5.59
N ARG A 19 8.79 16.69 6.76
CA ARG A 19 9.15 18.10 7.06
C ARG A 19 8.01 19.08 6.74
N GLY A 20 6.78 18.69 7.06
CA GLY A 20 5.57 19.50 6.84
C GLY A 20 5.09 19.56 5.38
N LYS A 21 5.67 18.78 4.46
CA LYS A 21 5.24 18.70 3.06
C LYS A 21 4.61 17.35 2.76
N ASN A 22 3.42 17.36 2.15
CA ASN A 22 2.78 16.16 1.64
C ASN A 22 3.63 15.57 0.51
N LYS A 23 4.03 14.31 0.66
CA LYS A 23 4.77 13.53 -0.34
C LYS A 23 3.88 12.58 -1.12
N CYS A 24 2.88 12.04 -0.44
CA CYS A 24 1.91 11.12 -1.01
C CYS A 24 0.64 11.12 -0.17
N GLU A 25 -0.48 10.92 -0.84
CA GLU A 25 -1.77 10.66 -0.19
C GLU A 25 -1.79 9.24 0.38
N GLN A 26 -2.57 9.04 1.43
CA GLN A 26 -2.84 7.71 1.96
C GLN A 26 -3.81 6.98 1.02
N TYR A 27 -3.27 6.01 0.27
CA TYR A 27 -4.01 5.19 -0.69
C TYR A 27 -4.43 3.82 -0.14
N TRP A 28 -4.36 3.64 1.19
CA TRP A 28 -4.77 2.42 1.89
C TRP A 28 -5.70 2.78 3.06
N PRO A 29 -6.66 1.92 3.42
CA PRO A 29 -7.55 2.19 4.55
C PRO A 29 -6.83 2.04 5.89
N ASP A 30 -7.42 2.58 6.95
CA ASP A 30 -6.90 2.43 8.30
C ASP A 30 -7.02 0.96 8.77
N ALA A 31 -6.28 0.61 9.83
CA ALA A 31 -6.23 -0.77 10.32
C ALA A 31 -7.62 -1.29 10.70
N GLY A 32 -8.01 -2.45 10.16
CA GLY A 32 -9.33 -3.05 10.34
C GLY A 32 -10.40 -2.56 9.35
N GLU A 33 -10.14 -1.48 8.61
CA GLU A 33 -11.09 -0.92 7.65
C GLU A 33 -10.92 -1.48 6.24
N ALA A 34 -12.00 -1.39 5.46
CA ALA A 34 -12.02 -1.72 4.04
C ALA A 34 -12.50 -0.52 3.22
N LYS A 35 -11.86 -0.29 2.08
CA LYS A 35 -12.22 0.80 1.16
C LYS A 35 -12.23 0.31 -0.28
N HIS A 36 -13.16 0.82 -1.06
CA HIS A 36 -13.25 0.58 -2.49
C HIS A 36 -12.43 1.60 -3.27
N TYR A 37 -11.66 1.09 -4.23
CA TYR A 37 -10.87 1.82 -5.22
C TYR A 37 -11.30 1.32 -6.60
N GLY A 38 -12.38 1.89 -7.13
CA GLY A 38 -13.06 1.33 -8.30
C GLY A 38 -13.58 -0.09 -8.02
N ASP A 39 -13.26 -1.03 -8.89
CA ASP A 39 -13.67 -2.44 -8.79
C ASP A 39 -12.86 -3.27 -7.77
N MET A 40 -11.94 -2.61 -7.06
CA MET A 40 -11.06 -3.24 -6.09
C MET A 40 -11.47 -2.86 -4.67
N GLN A 41 -11.69 -3.83 -3.80
CA GLN A 41 -11.78 -3.64 -2.37
C GLN A 41 -10.41 -3.94 -1.74
N VAL A 42 -9.89 -3.00 -0.97
CA VAL A 42 -8.67 -3.18 -0.17
C VAL A 42 -9.07 -3.14 1.30
N ARG A 43 -8.63 -4.13 2.08
CA ARG A 43 -8.80 -4.17 3.53
C ARG A 43 -7.43 -4.25 4.21
N THR A 44 -7.22 -3.42 5.23
CA THR A 44 -6.04 -3.52 6.10
C THR A 44 -6.30 -4.57 7.17
N ILE A 45 -5.65 -5.73 7.03
CA ILE A 45 -5.79 -6.87 7.95
C ILE A 45 -5.01 -6.61 9.23
N SER A 46 -3.78 -6.11 9.11
CA SER A 46 -2.95 -5.77 10.25
C SER A 46 -1.95 -4.68 9.92
N GLU A 47 -1.53 -3.97 10.95
CA GLU A 47 -0.45 -3.01 10.91
C GLU A 47 0.50 -3.30 12.08
N SER A 48 1.79 -3.46 11.78
CA SER A 48 2.84 -3.68 12.76
C SER A 48 3.85 -2.54 12.65
N MET A 49 3.91 -1.72 13.70
CA MET A 49 4.88 -0.64 13.80
C MET A 49 6.19 -1.16 14.42
N LEU A 50 7.29 -1.02 13.67
CA LEU A 50 8.64 -1.32 14.14
C LEU A 50 9.43 0.00 14.31
N SER A 51 10.64 -0.10 14.84
CA SER A 51 11.48 1.07 15.14
C SER A 51 11.83 1.93 13.92
N SER A 52 11.92 1.32 12.73
CA SER A 52 12.33 2.00 11.49
C SER A 52 11.30 1.93 10.37
N PHE A 53 10.33 1.02 10.46
CA PHE A 53 9.37 0.76 9.39
C PHE A 53 8.03 0.25 9.89
N ILE A 54 7.01 0.32 9.03
CA ILE A 54 5.66 -0.18 9.32
C ILE A 54 5.31 -1.24 8.30
N ILE A 55 5.00 -2.46 8.77
CA ILE A 55 4.45 -3.52 7.92
C ILE A 55 2.94 -3.43 7.96
N ARG A 56 2.29 -3.50 6.78
CA ARG A 56 0.84 -3.60 6.64
C ARG A 56 0.49 -4.83 5.83
N LEU A 57 -0.44 -5.62 6.31
CA LEU A 57 -1.02 -6.73 5.54
C LEU A 57 -2.33 -6.28 4.93
N PHE A 58 -2.46 -6.42 3.61
CA PHE A 58 -3.69 -6.13 2.91
C PHE A 58 -4.31 -7.38 2.31
N HIS A 59 -5.63 -7.42 2.38
CA HIS A 59 -6.43 -8.29 1.53
C HIS A 59 -7.01 -7.46 0.41
N VAL A 60 -6.77 -7.86 -0.83
CA VAL A 60 -7.21 -7.14 -2.03
C VAL A 60 -8.11 -8.06 -2.83
N GLN A 61 -9.32 -7.59 -3.12
CA GLN A 61 -10.29 -8.37 -3.88
C GLN A 61 -10.82 -7.51 -5.01
N LEU A 62 -10.85 -8.05 -6.22
CA LEU A 62 -11.76 -7.59 -7.25
C LEU A 62 -13.12 -8.25 -7.08
N VAL A 63 -14.14 -7.59 -7.62
CA VAL A 63 -15.49 -8.15 -7.78
C VAL A 63 -15.46 -9.55 -8.42
N SER A 64 -14.43 -9.87 -9.21
CA SER A 64 -14.26 -11.15 -9.93
C SER A 64 -13.17 -12.09 -9.38
N SER A 65 -12.30 -11.69 -8.44
CA SER A 65 -11.11 -12.49 -8.02
C SER A 65 -10.45 -11.95 -6.73
N SER A 66 -9.65 -12.75 -6.00
CA SER A 66 -8.97 -12.33 -4.74
C SER A 66 -7.44 -12.52 -4.75
N LEU A 67 -6.67 -11.60 -4.15
CA LEU A 67 -5.20 -11.61 -4.01
C LEU A 67 -4.78 -11.08 -2.61
N PHE A 68 -3.72 -11.65 -2.03
CA PHE A 68 -3.12 -11.13 -0.80
C PHE A 68 -1.89 -10.28 -1.12
N ILE A 69 -1.82 -9.07 -0.54
CA ILE A 69 -0.73 -8.12 -0.78
C ILE A 69 -0.11 -7.70 0.54
N PHE A 70 1.22 -7.79 0.64
CA PHE A 70 2.01 -7.33 1.76
C PHE A 70 2.58 -5.94 1.46
N LYS A 71 2.59 -5.03 2.43
CA LYS A 71 3.27 -3.75 2.31
C LYS A 71 4.29 -3.57 3.41
N ILE A 72 5.48 -3.13 3.03
CA ILE A 72 6.55 -2.77 3.95
C ILE A 72 6.87 -1.29 3.75
N SER A 73 6.69 -0.51 4.79
CA SER A 73 6.91 0.94 4.74
C SER A 73 8.23 1.26 5.44
N ASN A 74 9.32 1.34 4.66
CA ASN A 74 10.77 1.55 4.96
C ASN A 74 11.71 0.32 4.88
N LEU A 75 12.16 0.02 3.65
CA LEU A 75 13.58 -0.25 3.28
C LEU A 75 13.69 -0.12 1.74
N LEU A 76 14.70 0.61 1.25
CA LEU A 76 14.89 1.08 -0.14
C LEU A 76 14.60 0.07 -1.28
N LEU A 77 13.66 0.42 -2.19
CA LEU A 77 13.76 0.11 -3.62
C LEU A 77 12.97 1.08 -4.52
N TYR A 78 13.74 1.65 -5.45
CA TYR A 78 13.46 2.29 -6.75
C TYR A 78 12.35 3.34 -6.91
N LYS A 79 12.82 4.55 -7.23
CA LYS A 79 12.10 5.81 -7.46
C LYS A 79 11.49 5.96 -8.86
N GLU A 80 11.37 4.88 -9.64
CA GLU A 80 11.08 4.98 -11.10
C GLU A 80 9.68 4.51 -11.51
N CYS A 81 8.90 3.82 -10.66
CA CYS A 81 7.59 3.31 -11.09
C CYS A 81 6.43 4.31 -11.01
N ILE A 82 6.61 5.53 -10.49
CA ILE A 82 5.54 6.54 -10.34
C ILE A 82 5.95 7.86 -11.01
N LYS A 83 6.41 7.77 -12.25
CA LYS A 83 6.53 8.93 -13.14
C LYS A 83 5.91 8.74 -14.51
N ASN A 84 5.30 7.58 -14.80
CA ASN A 84 4.58 7.38 -16.04
C ASN A 84 3.21 6.77 -15.75
N PHE A 85 2.21 7.65 -15.83
CA PHE A 85 0.75 7.46 -15.71
C PHE A 85 0.17 7.45 -14.29
#